data_AF-A0AB39KZ25-F1
#
_entry.id   AF-A0AB39KZ25-F1
#
_cell.length_a   1.000
_cell.length_b   1.000
_cell.length_c   1.000
_cell.angle_alpha   90.00
_cell.angle_beta   90.00
_cell.angle_gamma   90.00
#
_symmetry.space_group_name_H-M   'P 1'
#
loop_
_entity.id
_entity.type
_entity.pdbx_description
1 polymer ?
#
loop_
_entity_poly.entity_id
_entity_poly.type
_entity_poly.pdbx_seq_one_letter_code
_entity_poly.pdbx_strand_id
1 'polypeptide(L)'
;MMGDGLTDPAKMVERAEVHGGLGDTLFEVRHEWAAVALFYAAYHLVKASFVSDPIFDDRMRLQAIDHRLRPEDRFVTKHSYGGIGPRATRLGVDEIVTFLYPAINHDYTYLHVASCDVRYRGGLRAISLDSLHASHEAVKSAFQSGELLA
;
A
#
# COMPACT_ATOMS: atom_id res chain seq x y z
N MET A 1 19.89 -1.48 -17.16
CA MET A 1 19.44 -2.22 -15.96
C MET A 1 18.93 -1.20 -14.97
N MET A 2 17.62 -0.97 -14.87
CA MET A 2 17.02 -0.17 -13.79
C MET A 2 16.63 -1.14 -12.67
N GLY A 3 17.56 -1.40 -11.75
CA GLY A 3 17.35 -2.27 -10.59
C GLY A 3 17.37 -1.46 -9.29
N ASP A 4 16.61 -1.93 -8.29
CA ASP A 4 16.68 -1.56 -6.86
C ASP A 4 16.12 -0.22 -6.37
N GLY A 5 14.98 0.21 -6.90
CA GLY A 5 14.17 1.26 -6.25
C GLY A 5 13.21 0.75 -5.16
N LEU A 6 12.98 -0.57 -5.09
CA LEU A 6 11.96 -1.21 -4.25
C LEU A 6 12.54 -2.24 -3.27
N THR A 7 13.81 -2.08 -2.90
CA THR A 7 14.52 -2.89 -1.90
C THR A 7 15.16 -2.03 -0.81
N ASP A 8 15.13 -0.71 -0.95
CA ASP A 8 15.68 0.27 -0.02
C ASP A 8 14.54 1.06 0.65
N PRO A 9 14.25 0.84 1.94
CA PRO A 9 13.18 1.53 2.64
C PRO A 9 13.29 3.05 2.61
N ALA A 10 14.50 3.61 2.67
CA ALA A 10 14.69 5.05 2.69
C ALA A 10 14.25 5.70 1.37
N LYS A 11 14.62 5.08 0.24
CA LYS A 11 14.16 5.52 -1.10
C LYS A 11 12.66 5.37 -1.29
N MET A 12 12.05 4.37 -0.65
CA MET A 12 10.60 4.23 -0.68
C MET A 12 9.92 5.37 0.09
N VAL A 13 10.44 5.73 1.26
CA VAL A 13 9.93 6.89 2.03
C VAL A 13 10.07 8.18 1.21
N GLU A 14 11.22 8.43 0.59
CA GLU A 14 11.43 9.59 -0.29
C GLU A 14 10.40 9.62 -1.45
N ARG A 15 10.16 8.49 -2.10
CA ARG A 15 9.12 8.39 -3.15
C ARG A 15 7.73 8.63 -2.59
N ALA A 16 7.45 8.15 -1.39
CA ALA A 16 6.17 8.38 -0.74
C ALA A 16 5.94 9.87 -0.50
N GLU A 17 6.97 10.61 -0.05
CA GLU A 17 6.90 12.06 0.13
C GLU A 17 6.67 12.80 -1.19
N VAL A 18 7.37 12.43 -2.26
CA VAL A 18 7.19 13.03 -3.59
C VAL A 18 5.76 12.80 -4.10
N HIS A 19 5.25 11.58 -3.99
CA HIS A 19 3.88 11.26 -4.39
C HIS A 19 2.84 11.92 -3.49
N GLY A 20 3.09 12.01 -2.18
CA GLY A 20 2.23 12.65 -1.20
C GLY A 20 2.07 14.14 -1.50
N GLY A 21 3.17 14.86 -1.70
CA GLY A 21 3.13 16.29 -2.04
C GLY A 21 2.42 16.58 -3.37
N LEU A 22 2.59 15.72 -4.38
CA LEU A 22 1.79 15.81 -5.61
C LEU A 22 0.31 15.52 -5.35
N GLY A 23 0.01 14.52 -4.52
CA GLY A 23 -1.35 14.19 -4.10
C GLY A 23 -2.05 15.36 -3.41
N ASP A 24 -1.37 16.01 -2.47
CA ASP A 24 -1.87 17.20 -1.76
C ASP A 24 -2.15 18.35 -2.74
N THR A 25 -1.19 18.64 -3.64
CA THR A 25 -1.36 19.69 -4.67
C THR A 25 -2.57 19.43 -5.56
N LEU A 26 -2.77 18.18 -6.00
CA LEU A 26 -3.92 17.80 -6.84
C LEU A 26 -5.24 17.81 -6.05
N PHE A 27 -5.19 17.46 -4.77
CA PHE A 27 -6.34 17.49 -3.87
C PHE A 27 -6.85 18.93 -3.66
N GLU A 28 -5.94 19.89 -3.46
CA GLU A 28 -6.28 21.32 -3.29
C GLU A 28 -7.06 21.88 -4.49
N VAL A 29 -6.69 21.48 -5.71
CA VAL A 29 -7.41 21.87 -6.94
C VAL A 29 -8.56 20.92 -7.31
N ARG A 30 -8.95 20.02 -6.39
CA ARG A 30 -10.04 19.03 -6.55
C ARG A 30 -9.90 18.15 -7.79
N HIS A 31 -8.66 17.83 -8.18
CA HIS A 31 -8.38 17.03 -9.35
C HIS A 31 -8.34 15.54 -9.00
N GLU A 32 -9.10 14.72 -9.73
CA GLU A 32 -9.28 13.29 -9.39
C GLU A 32 -7.99 12.46 -9.41
N TRP A 33 -6.98 12.89 -10.17
CA TRP A 33 -5.65 12.25 -10.16
C TRP A 33 -4.92 12.34 -8.82
N ALA A 34 -5.40 13.15 -7.87
CA ALA A 34 -4.96 13.08 -6.48
C ALA A 34 -5.06 11.64 -5.95
N ALA A 35 -6.10 10.90 -6.31
CA ALA A 35 -6.28 9.51 -5.89
C ALA A 35 -5.13 8.58 -6.32
N VAL A 36 -4.58 8.80 -7.52
CA VAL A 36 -3.47 8.01 -8.04
C VAL A 36 -2.18 8.35 -7.27
N ALA A 37 -1.91 9.64 -7.08
CA ALA A 37 -0.73 10.11 -6.35
C ALA A 37 -0.76 9.67 -4.88
N LEU A 38 -1.87 9.89 -4.18
CA LEU A 38 -2.08 9.49 -2.78
C LEU A 38 -1.98 7.97 -2.60
N PHE A 39 -2.50 7.17 -3.55
CA PHE A 39 -2.29 5.72 -3.53
C PHE A 39 -0.81 5.34 -3.65
N TYR A 40 -0.07 5.94 -4.60
CA TYR A 40 1.35 5.60 -4.75
C TYR A 40 2.18 6.05 -3.55
N ALA A 41 1.81 7.15 -2.90
CA ALA A 41 2.39 7.54 -1.61
C ALA A 41 2.20 6.46 -0.55
N ALA A 42 0.95 6.02 -0.34
CA ALA A 42 0.61 4.95 0.60
C ALA A 42 1.29 3.61 0.24
N TYR A 43 1.32 3.24 -1.05
CA TYR A 43 2.01 2.05 -1.55
C TYR A 43 3.49 2.06 -1.17
N HIS A 44 4.18 3.18 -1.35
CA HIS A 44 5.59 3.26 -1.02
C HIS A 44 5.86 3.17 0.49
N LEU A 45 5.01 3.75 1.35
CA LEU A 45 5.11 3.56 2.80
C LEU A 45 4.90 2.10 3.21
N VAL A 46 3.87 1.44 2.68
CA VAL A 46 3.63 0.01 2.91
C VAL A 46 4.80 -0.84 2.43
N LYS A 47 5.39 -0.52 1.27
CA LYS A 47 6.59 -1.22 0.78
C LYS A 47 7.79 -1.01 1.70
N ALA A 48 7.97 0.19 2.25
CA ALA A 48 9.04 0.47 3.20
C ALA A 48 8.87 -0.36 4.47
N SER A 49 7.64 -0.47 4.96
CA SER A 49 7.27 -1.38 6.06
C SER A 49 7.58 -2.82 5.72
N PHE A 50 7.15 -3.37 4.58
CA PHE A 50 7.44 -4.77 4.22
C PHE A 50 8.94 -5.08 4.27
N VAL A 51 9.77 -4.21 3.72
CA VAL A 51 11.22 -4.43 3.69
C VAL A 51 11.83 -4.30 5.09
N SER A 52 11.29 -3.45 5.95
CA SER A 52 11.84 -3.18 7.29
C SER A 52 11.25 -4.06 8.40
N ASP A 53 10.12 -4.70 8.14
CA ASP A 53 9.34 -5.43 9.15
C ASP A 53 10.01 -6.78 9.48
N PRO A 54 10.45 -6.97 10.74
CA PRO A 54 11.14 -8.18 11.16
C PRO A 54 10.23 -9.43 11.12
N ILE A 55 8.91 -9.28 10.99
CA ILE A 55 8.01 -10.43 10.77
C ILE A 55 8.48 -11.28 9.59
N PHE A 56 9.01 -10.65 8.54
CA PHE A 56 9.47 -11.35 7.34
C PHE A 56 10.75 -12.16 7.54
N ASP A 57 11.48 -11.94 8.64
CA ASP A 57 12.65 -12.73 9.01
C ASP A 57 12.27 -13.98 9.84
N ASP A 58 11.02 -14.07 10.32
CA ASP A 58 10.49 -15.21 11.08
C ASP A 58 9.40 -15.96 10.29
N ARG A 59 9.84 -16.98 9.55
CA ARG A 59 8.94 -17.84 8.77
C ARG A 59 7.86 -18.50 9.63
N MET A 60 8.17 -18.92 10.85
CA MET A 60 7.19 -19.61 11.69
C MET A 60 6.08 -18.66 12.11
N ARG A 61 6.43 -17.43 12.51
CA ARG A 61 5.46 -16.41 12.90
C ARG A 61 4.61 -15.94 11.72
N LEU A 62 5.20 -15.74 10.54
CA LEU A 62 4.45 -15.47 9.30
C LEU A 62 3.41 -16.54 8.98
N GLN A 63 3.81 -17.82 9.02
CA GLN A 63 2.93 -18.93 8.66
C GLN A 63 1.84 -19.19 9.72
N ALA A 64 2.04 -18.73 10.96
CA ALA A 64 1.01 -18.73 11.99
C ALA A 64 -0.11 -17.70 11.70
N ILE A 65 0.19 -16.64 10.94
CA ILE A 65 -0.80 -15.65 10.49
C ILE A 65 -1.57 -16.21 9.29
N ASP A 66 -0.86 -16.59 8.22
CA ASP A 66 -1.43 -17.29 7.07
C ASP A 66 -0.36 -18.18 6.43
N HIS A 67 -0.68 -19.46 6.23
CA HIS A 67 0.23 -20.45 5.65
C HIS A 67 0.79 -20.11 4.26
N ARG A 68 0.15 -19.18 3.53
CA ARG A 68 0.59 -18.72 2.20
C ARG A 68 1.64 -17.63 2.26
N LEU A 69 1.76 -16.91 3.38
CA LEU A 69 2.78 -15.88 3.58
C LEU A 69 4.18 -16.49 3.60
N ARG A 70 5.11 -15.77 2.99
CA ARG A 70 6.51 -16.18 2.86
C ARG A 70 7.45 -15.02 3.14
N PRO A 71 8.66 -15.28 3.65
CA PRO A 71 9.70 -14.25 3.80
C PRO A 71 9.93 -13.40 2.54
N GLU A 72 9.86 -14.00 1.35
CA GLU A 72 10.11 -13.33 0.08
C GLU A 72 8.99 -12.35 -0.32
N ASP A 73 7.79 -12.48 0.27
CA ASP A 73 6.67 -11.58 0.01
C ASP A 73 6.99 -10.13 0.42
N ARG A 74 8.02 -9.92 1.26
CA ARG A 74 8.55 -8.59 1.58
C ARG A 74 8.95 -7.79 0.33
N PHE A 75 9.31 -8.47 -0.76
CA PHE A 75 9.70 -7.85 -2.03
C PHE A 75 8.61 -7.89 -3.11
N VAL A 76 7.38 -8.34 -2.79
CA VAL A 76 6.31 -8.38 -3.79
C VAL A 76 5.97 -6.98 -4.30
N THR A 77 5.76 -6.84 -5.60
CA THR A 77 5.45 -5.56 -6.25
C THR A 77 4.07 -5.55 -6.92
N LYS A 78 3.46 -6.72 -7.10
CA LYS A 78 2.12 -6.83 -7.66
C LYS A 78 1.09 -6.43 -6.60
N HIS A 79 0.20 -5.49 -6.93
CA HIS A 79 -0.82 -5.01 -5.98
C HIS A 79 -1.77 -6.14 -5.53
N SER A 80 -2.27 -6.96 -6.45
CA SER A 80 -3.10 -8.13 -6.12
C SER A 80 -2.91 -9.28 -7.14
N TYR A 81 -3.05 -10.52 -6.67
CA TYR A 81 -3.14 -11.72 -7.53
C TYR A 81 -4.58 -12.23 -7.72
N GLY A 82 -5.60 -11.45 -7.36
CA GLY A 82 -7.00 -11.82 -7.51
C GLY A 82 -7.67 -12.30 -6.23
N GLY A 83 -7.18 -11.86 -5.06
CA GLY A 83 -7.88 -11.99 -3.78
C GLY A 83 -7.47 -13.16 -2.90
N ILE A 84 -8.15 -13.25 -1.76
CA ILE A 84 -7.87 -14.18 -0.66
C ILE A 84 -8.78 -15.42 -0.79
N GLY A 85 -8.59 -16.21 -1.84
CA GLY A 85 -9.35 -17.44 -2.07
C GLY A 85 -8.55 -18.71 -1.76
N PRO A 86 -9.21 -19.87 -1.59
CA PRO A 86 -8.53 -21.16 -1.41
C PRO A 86 -7.70 -21.60 -2.63
N ARG A 87 -7.91 -20.95 -3.79
CA ARG A 87 -7.11 -21.15 -5.01
C ARG A 87 -5.98 -20.13 -5.18
N ALA A 88 -5.87 -19.14 -4.29
CA ALA A 88 -4.82 -18.14 -4.38
C ALA A 88 -3.48 -18.78 -3.98
N THR A 89 -2.58 -18.90 -4.95
CA THR A 89 -1.26 -19.50 -4.76
C THR A 89 -0.16 -18.46 -4.50
N ARG A 90 -0.48 -17.17 -4.66
CA ARG A 90 0.39 -16.03 -4.45
C ARG A 90 -0.41 -14.89 -3.84
N LEU A 91 0.23 -14.10 -2.99
CA LEU A 91 -0.34 -12.91 -2.38
C LEU A 91 0.28 -11.67 -3.02
N GLY A 92 -0.53 -10.66 -3.29
CA GLY A 92 -0.08 -9.32 -3.66
C GLY A 92 -0.02 -8.42 -2.44
N VAL A 93 0.36 -7.17 -2.65
CA VAL A 93 0.46 -6.18 -1.58
C VAL A 93 -0.86 -6.02 -0.83
N ASP A 94 -2.00 -5.93 -1.52
CA ASP A 94 -3.32 -5.79 -0.90
C ASP A 94 -3.65 -6.95 0.04
N GLU A 95 -3.37 -8.18 -0.41
CA GLU A 95 -3.63 -9.36 0.39
C GLU A 95 -2.69 -9.44 1.60
N ILE A 96 -1.42 -9.05 1.45
CA ILE A 96 -0.47 -9.04 2.57
C ILE A 96 -0.83 -7.95 3.59
N VAL A 97 -1.23 -6.76 3.14
CA VAL A 97 -1.73 -5.68 4.02
C VAL A 97 -2.93 -6.16 4.82
N THR A 98 -3.85 -6.90 4.20
CA THR A 98 -5.00 -7.48 4.90
C THR A 98 -4.58 -8.39 6.06
N PHE A 99 -3.51 -9.17 5.91
CA PHE A 99 -3.04 -10.09 6.93
C PHE A 99 -2.16 -9.45 8.00
N LEU A 100 -1.21 -8.62 7.58
CA LEU A 100 -0.16 -8.12 8.46
C LEU A 100 -0.52 -6.76 9.07
N TYR A 101 -1.26 -5.92 8.36
CA TYR A 101 -1.54 -4.54 8.77
C TYR A 101 -3.05 -4.24 8.77
N PRO A 102 -3.84 -4.95 9.60
CA PRO A 102 -5.29 -4.79 9.63
C PRO A 102 -5.74 -3.37 9.97
N ALA A 103 -4.93 -2.60 10.69
CA ALA A 103 -5.20 -1.21 11.07
C ALA A 103 -5.39 -0.28 9.85
N ILE A 104 -4.70 -0.53 8.74
CA ILE A 104 -4.78 0.30 7.52
C ILE A 104 -5.49 -0.40 6.36
N ASN A 105 -5.93 -1.64 6.52
CA ASN A 105 -6.42 -2.44 5.40
C ASN A 105 -7.56 -1.75 4.63
N HIS A 106 -8.50 -1.18 5.37
CA HIS A 106 -9.61 -0.44 4.77
C HIS A 106 -9.10 0.75 3.94
N ASP A 107 -8.30 1.62 4.54
CA ASP A 107 -7.80 2.84 3.91
C ASP A 107 -6.90 2.55 2.71
N TYR A 108 -6.00 1.58 2.84
CA TYR A 108 -5.11 1.17 1.76
C TYR A 108 -5.89 0.59 0.57
N THR A 109 -6.85 -0.30 0.84
CA THR A 109 -7.71 -0.89 -0.19
C THR A 109 -8.57 0.18 -0.86
N TYR A 110 -9.11 1.12 -0.09
CA TYR A 110 -9.92 2.23 -0.60
C TYR A 110 -9.12 3.11 -1.56
N LEU A 111 -7.88 3.47 -1.19
CA LEU A 111 -6.95 4.21 -2.06
C LEU A 111 -6.63 3.42 -3.35
N HIS A 112 -6.36 2.13 -3.25
CA HIS A 112 -6.04 1.31 -4.42
C HIS A 112 -7.20 1.22 -5.40
N VAL A 113 -8.42 0.99 -4.91
CA VAL A 113 -9.64 0.96 -5.72
C VAL A 113 -9.86 2.30 -6.43
N ALA A 114 -9.74 3.42 -5.71
CA ALA A 114 -9.88 4.76 -6.28
C ALA A 114 -8.85 5.05 -7.38
N SER A 115 -7.60 4.67 -7.15
CA SER A 115 -6.54 4.79 -8.14
C SER A 115 -6.81 3.95 -9.40
N CYS A 116 -7.42 2.77 -9.25
CA CYS A 116 -7.85 1.96 -10.39
C CYS A 116 -9.03 2.59 -11.13
N ASP A 117 -9.99 3.17 -10.41
CA ASP A 117 -11.17 3.79 -11.02
C ASP A 117 -10.79 5.03 -11.86
N VAL A 118 -9.88 5.87 -11.36
CA VAL A 118 -9.33 7.01 -12.13
C VAL A 118 -8.58 6.55 -13.37
N ARG A 119 -7.68 5.55 -13.24
CA ARG A 119 -6.84 5.10 -14.36
C ARG A 119 -7.59 4.33 -15.44
N TYR A 120 -8.60 3.55 -15.05
CA TYR A 120 -9.16 2.51 -15.92
C TYR A 120 -10.68 2.56 -16.06
N ARG A 121 -11.39 3.37 -15.26
CA ARG A 121 -12.87 3.33 -15.21
C ARG A 121 -13.56 4.69 -15.33
N GLY A 122 -12.83 5.70 -15.78
CA GLY A 122 -13.36 7.02 -16.14
C GLY A 122 -13.58 7.96 -14.96
N GLY A 123 -12.81 7.81 -13.87
CA GLY A 123 -12.81 8.74 -12.74
C GLY A 123 -13.33 8.15 -11.43
N LEU A 124 -13.42 9.00 -10.39
CA LEU A 124 -13.70 8.58 -9.00
C LEU A 124 -15.11 8.07 -8.70
N ARG A 125 -16.05 8.21 -9.62
CA ARG A 125 -17.45 7.76 -9.43
C ARG A 125 -18.04 8.27 -8.10
N ALA A 126 -18.30 7.38 -7.14
CA ALA A 126 -18.89 7.71 -5.83
C ALA A 126 -17.84 7.91 -4.71
N ILE A 127 -16.55 7.81 -5.02
CA ILE A 127 -15.45 7.95 -4.06
C ILE A 127 -15.17 9.43 -3.81
N SER A 128 -15.24 9.84 -2.55
CA SER A 128 -14.96 11.22 -2.14
C SER A 128 -13.44 11.48 -2.10
N LEU A 129 -13.01 12.60 -2.71
CA LEU A 129 -11.63 13.10 -2.59
C LEU A 129 -11.23 13.39 -1.14
N ASP A 130 -12.15 13.91 -0.33
CA ASP A 130 -11.88 14.22 1.08
C ASP A 130 -11.63 12.93 1.88
N SER A 131 -12.41 11.87 1.60
CA SER A 131 -12.20 10.56 2.21
C SER A 131 -10.88 9.93 1.76
N LEU A 132 -10.48 10.12 0.50
CA LEU A 132 -9.19 9.61 0.01
C LEU A 132 -8.00 10.28 0.70
N HIS A 133 -8.08 11.60 0.87
CA HIS A 133 -7.04 12.33 1.58
C HIS A 133 -6.95 11.87 3.05
N ALA A 134 -8.10 11.71 3.72
CA ALA A 134 -8.13 11.15 5.07
C ALA A 134 -7.55 9.74 5.16
N SER A 135 -7.88 8.85 4.21
CA SER A 135 -7.30 7.49 4.16
C SER A 135 -5.79 7.51 3.93
N HIS A 136 -5.28 8.42 3.09
CA HIS A 136 -3.84 8.60 2.92
C HIS A 136 -3.15 9.03 4.23
N GLU A 137 -3.71 10.02 4.92
CA GLU A 137 -3.17 10.48 6.20
C GLU A 137 -3.23 9.39 7.29
N ALA A 138 -4.26 8.53 7.28
CA ALA A 138 -4.33 7.38 8.16
C ALA A 138 -3.18 6.39 7.92
N VAL A 139 -2.92 6.02 6.65
CA VAL A 139 -1.79 5.13 6.30
C VAL A 139 -0.45 5.76 6.70
N LYS A 140 -0.28 7.05 6.41
CA LYS A 140 0.93 7.81 6.75
C LYS A 140 1.16 7.88 8.26
N SER A 141 0.10 8.13 9.04
CA SER A 141 0.17 8.16 10.50
C SER A 141 0.52 6.79 11.09
N ALA A 142 -0.07 5.71 10.58
CA ALA A 142 0.26 4.35 10.99
C ALA A 142 1.73 3.99 10.69
N PHE A 143 2.26 4.45 9.55
CA PHE A 143 3.68 4.28 9.23
C PHE A 143 4.58 5.03 10.22
N GLN A 144 4.27 6.31 10.48
CA GLN A 144 5.09 7.18 11.34
C GLN A 144 5.08 6.76 12.81
N SER A 145 3.97 6.18 13.29
CA SER A 145 3.83 5.66 14.65
C SER A 145 4.45 4.26 14.84
N GLY A 146 4.85 3.60 13.75
CA GLY A 146 5.39 2.24 13.79
C GLY A 146 4.33 1.14 13.86
N GLU A 147 3.05 1.45 13.66
CA GLU A 147 1.96 0.47 13.63
C GLU A 147 2.02 -0.46 12.41
N LEU A 148 2.81 -0.11 11.39
CA LEU A 148 3.08 -0.95 10.22
C LEU A 148 4.31 -1.86 10.43
N LEU A 149 4.37 -2.51 11.59
CA LEU A 149 5.34 -3.55 11.96
C LEU A 149 4.56 -4.64 12.71
N ALA A 150 4.54 -5.87 12.18
CA ALA A 150 3.62 -6.93 12.62
C ALA A 150 4.16 -7.87 13.72
#